data_AF-F1JZ08-F1
#
_entry.id   AF-F1JZ08-F1
#
_cell.length_a   1.000
_cell.length_b   1.000
_cell.length_c   1.000
_cell.angle_alpha   90.00
_cell.angle_beta   90.00
_cell.angle_gamma   90.00
#
_symmetry.space_group_name_H-M   'P 1'
#
loop_
_entity.id
_entity.type
_entity.pdbx_description
1 polymer ?
#
loop_
_entity_poly.entity_id
_entity_poly.type
_entity_poly.pdbx_seq_one_letter_code
_entity_poly.pdbx_strand_id
1 'polypeptide(L)'
;MGAARSPPSAVPGPLLGLLLLLLGVLAPGGASLRLLDHRALVCSQPGLNCTVKNSTCLDDSWIHPRNLTPSSPKDLQIQLHFAHTQQGDLFPVAHIEWTLQTDASILYLEGAELSVLQLNTNERLCVRFEFLSKLRHHHRRWRFTFSHFVVDPDQEYEVTVHHLPKPIPDGDPNHQSKNFLVPDCEHARMKVTTPCMSSGSLWDPNITVETLEAHQLRVSFTLWNESTHYQILLTSFPHMENHSCFEHMHHIPAPRPEEFHQRSNVTLTLRNLKGCCRHQVQI
;
A
#
# COMPACT_ATOMS: atom_id res chain seq x y z
N MET A 1 -71.74 -31.15 20.10
CA MET A 1 -70.97 -32.24 19.47
C MET A 1 -71.17 -32.15 17.96
N GLY A 2 -70.07 -32.08 17.22
CA GLY A 2 -69.91 -32.53 15.83
C GLY A 2 -70.79 -31.91 14.72
N ALA A 3 -70.18 -31.14 13.84
CA ALA A 3 -69.97 -31.55 12.45
C ALA A 3 -68.99 -30.59 11.75
N ALA A 4 -68.03 -31.17 11.04
CA ALA A 4 -66.92 -30.53 10.36
C ALA A 4 -67.19 -30.24 8.87
N ARG A 5 -66.27 -29.46 8.28
CA ARG A 5 -65.79 -29.39 6.87
C ARG A 5 -65.85 -27.94 6.36
N SER A 6 -64.89 -27.34 5.69
CA SER A 6 -63.46 -27.53 5.38
C SER A 6 -63.00 -26.18 4.76
N PRO A 7 -61.73 -25.75 4.86
CA PRO A 7 -61.30 -24.43 4.36
C PRO A 7 -60.92 -24.46 2.88
N PRO A 8 -61.02 -23.34 2.14
CA PRO A 8 -60.52 -23.25 0.78
C PRO A 8 -59.02 -22.91 0.70
N SER A 9 -58.45 -23.33 -0.42
CA SER A 9 -57.04 -23.47 -0.77
C SER A 9 -56.15 -22.22 -0.63
N ALA A 10 -54.93 -22.47 -0.16
CA ALA A 10 -53.79 -21.58 -0.26
C ALA A 10 -53.34 -21.39 -1.71
N VAL A 11 -53.14 -20.13 -2.11
CA VAL A 11 -52.46 -19.73 -3.35
C VAL A 11 -51.03 -19.32 -2.97
N PRO A 12 -49.97 -19.92 -3.53
CA PRO A 12 -48.61 -19.47 -3.27
C PRO A 12 -48.29 -18.28 -4.17
N GLY A 13 -48.10 -17.10 -3.57
CA GLY A 13 -47.54 -15.93 -4.24
C GLY A 13 -46.02 -16.08 -4.45
N PRO A 14 -45.45 -15.51 -5.53
CA PRO A 14 -44.03 -15.61 -5.79
C PRO A 14 -43.25 -14.69 -4.83
N LEU A 15 -42.35 -15.28 -4.05
CA LEU A 15 -41.35 -14.57 -3.26
C LEU A 15 -40.34 -13.92 -4.20
N LEU A 16 -40.51 -12.63 -4.47
CA LEU A 16 -39.49 -11.76 -5.06
C LEU A 16 -38.36 -11.57 -4.04
N GLY A 17 -37.40 -12.49 -4.07
CA GLY A 17 -36.12 -12.34 -3.38
C GLY A 17 -35.33 -11.19 -3.99
N LEU A 18 -35.30 -10.06 -3.29
CA LEU A 18 -34.48 -8.91 -3.62
C LEU A 18 -33.01 -9.24 -3.30
N LEU A 19 -32.31 -9.90 -4.22
CA LEU A 19 -30.86 -10.12 -4.11
C LEU A 19 -30.14 -8.84 -4.54
N LEU A 20 -29.84 -7.96 -3.58
CA LEU A 20 -28.90 -6.86 -3.75
C LEU A 20 -27.49 -7.45 -3.93
N LEU A 21 -27.11 -7.69 -5.19
CA LEU A 21 -25.72 -7.88 -5.58
C LEU A 21 -25.01 -6.52 -5.47
N LEU A 22 -24.40 -6.28 -4.31
CA LEU A 22 -23.34 -5.27 -4.14
C LEU A 22 -22.12 -5.74 -4.96
N LEU A 23 -22.10 -5.41 -6.24
CA LEU A 23 -20.87 -5.37 -7.02
C LEU A 23 -20.08 -4.16 -6.54
N GLY A 24 -19.30 -4.37 -5.47
CA GLY A 24 -18.23 -3.46 -5.10
C GLY A 24 -17.28 -3.37 -6.29
N VAL A 25 -17.24 -2.21 -6.94
CA VAL A 25 -16.21 -1.85 -7.89
C VAL A 25 -14.89 -1.90 -7.11
N LEU A 26 -14.09 -2.94 -7.33
CA LEU A 26 -12.68 -2.95 -6.95
C LEU A 26 -12.02 -1.82 -7.74
N ALA A 27 -11.89 -0.66 -7.09
CA ALA A 27 -10.96 0.35 -7.56
C ALA A 27 -9.57 -0.29 -7.56
N PRO A 28 -8.87 -0.39 -8.70
CA PRO A 28 -7.48 -0.81 -8.72
C PRO A 28 -6.66 0.38 -8.22
N GLY A 29 -6.30 0.39 -6.94
CA GLY A 29 -5.52 1.51 -6.39
C GLY A 29 -5.23 1.52 -4.89
N GLY A 30 -5.64 0.52 -4.12
CA GLY A 30 -5.21 0.38 -2.72
C GLY A 30 -4.43 -0.90 -2.54
N ALA A 31 -3.12 -0.86 -2.71
CA ALA A 31 -2.30 -1.90 -2.11
C ALA A 31 -2.43 -1.73 -0.59
N SER A 32 -3.08 -2.69 0.06
CA SER A 32 -3.21 -2.70 1.52
C SER A 32 -1.91 -3.20 2.12
N LEU A 33 -1.55 -2.63 3.27
CA LEU A 33 -0.38 -3.03 4.04
C LEU A 33 -0.41 -4.56 4.27
N ARG A 34 0.63 -5.26 3.82
CA ARG A 34 0.65 -6.72 3.80
C ARG A 34 2.02 -7.30 4.10
N LEU A 35 2.05 -8.58 4.46
CA LEU A 35 3.29 -9.33 4.55
C LEU A 35 3.67 -9.91 3.19
N LEU A 36 4.97 -9.93 2.92
CA LEU A 36 5.56 -10.61 1.79
C LEU A 36 5.48 -12.12 2.03
N ASP A 37 4.77 -12.82 1.15
CA ASP A 37 4.62 -14.26 1.23
C ASP A 37 5.82 -14.97 0.58
N HIS A 38 6.99 -14.85 1.21
CA HIS A 38 8.18 -15.61 0.83
C HIS A 38 8.94 -16.09 2.07
N ARG A 39 9.01 -17.42 2.20
CA ARG A 39 9.68 -18.20 3.26
C ARG A 39 9.01 -18.10 4.64
N ALA A 40 9.33 -19.10 5.47
CA ALA A 40 8.96 -19.08 6.88
C ALA A 40 9.60 -17.87 7.58
N LEU A 41 8.81 -17.19 8.41
CA LEU A 41 9.24 -16.07 9.23
C LEU A 41 10.13 -16.62 10.36
N VAL A 42 11.44 -16.42 10.27
CA VAL A 42 12.41 -16.91 11.26
C VAL A 42 12.96 -15.75 12.08
N CYS A 43 12.81 -15.83 13.40
CA CYS A 43 13.41 -14.90 14.36
C CYS A 43 14.39 -15.56 15.34
N SER A 44 14.58 -16.88 15.24
CA SER A 44 15.54 -17.61 16.06
C SER A 44 16.98 -17.21 15.72
N GLN A 45 17.82 -17.10 16.73
CA GLN A 45 19.23 -16.75 16.62
C GLN A 45 20.06 -17.52 17.67
N PRO A 46 21.40 -17.62 17.55
CA PRO A 46 22.20 -18.38 18.51
C PRO A 46 21.94 -17.96 19.96
N GLY A 47 21.42 -18.89 20.77
CA GLY A 47 21.05 -18.64 22.18
C GLY A 47 19.60 -18.19 22.41
N LEU A 48 18.77 -18.08 21.36
CA LEU A 48 17.36 -17.71 21.46
C LEU A 48 16.50 -18.49 20.46
N ASN A 49 15.61 -19.32 20.97
CA ASN A 49 14.53 -19.91 20.19
C ASN A 49 13.35 -18.95 20.15
N CYS A 50 12.93 -18.57 18.95
CA CYS A 50 11.87 -17.60 18.70
C CYS A 50 11.02 -18.02 17.50
N THR A 51 9.72 -17.76 17.59
CA THR A 51 8.75 -17.89 16.49
C THR A 51 8.05 -16.57 16.22
N VAL A 52 7.74 -16.29 14.96
CA VAL A 52 6.92 -15.14 14.57
C VAL A 52 5.48 -15.59 14.34
N LYS A 53 4.52 -14.88 14.91
CA LYS A 53 3.08 -15.09 14.75
C LYS A 53 2.43 -13.79 14.25
N ASN A 54 1.32 -13.91 13.54
CA ASN A 54 0.49 -12.74 13.24
C ASN A 54 -0.18 -12.26 14.54
N SER A 55 -0.29 -10.93 14.72
CA SER A 55 -0.94 -10.32 15.88
C SER A 55 -2.06 -9.39 15.42
N THR A 56 -3.10 -9.25 16.24
CA THR A 56 -4.19 -8.27 16.05
C THR A 56 -3.80 -6.85 16.48
N CYS A 57 -2.52 -6.62 16.83
CA CYS A 57 -2.01 -5.39 17.46
C CYS A 57 -2.55 -5.14 18.89
N LEU A 58 -3.38 -6.04 19.40
CA LEU A 58 -3.96 -6.00 20.74
C LEU A 58 -3.43 -7.20 21.52
N ASP A 59 -2.22 -7.04 22.07
CA ASP A 59 -1.59 -8.09 22.87
C ASP A 59 -2.33 -8.32 24.20
N ASP A 60 -2.34 -9.58 24.65
CA ASP A 60 -2.95 -9.99 25.93
C ASP A 60 -2.39 -9.18 27.12
N SER A 61 -1.10 -8.84 27.10
CA SER A 61 -0.50 -8.02 28.16
C SER A 61 -1.03 -6.60 28.26
N TRP A 62 -1.73 -6.10 27.23
CA TRP A 62 -2.45 -4.82 27.31
C TRP A 62 -3.78 -4.97 28.09
N ILE A 63 -4.48 -6.08 27.92
CA ILE A 63 -5.76 -6.38 28.59
C ILE A 63 -5.50 -6.90 30.02
N HIS A 64 -4.44 -7.68 30.19
CA HIS A 64 -4.03 -8.33 31.42
C HIS A 64 -2.57 -7.98 31.74
N PRO A 65 -2.32 -6.78 32.29
CA PRO A 65 -0.97 -6.29 32.53
C PRO A 65 -0.18 -7.15 33.52
N ARG A 66 1.13 -7.22 33.32
CA ARG A 66 2.06 -7.86 34.26
C ARG A 66 2.77 -6.82 35.10
N ASN A 67 3.00 -7.13 36.38
CA ASN A 67 3.65 -6.21 37.32
C ASN A 67 5.11 -5.89 36.96
N LEU A 68 5.79 -6.80 36.25
CA LEU A 68 7.19 -6.64 35.84
C LEU A 68 7.25 -6.62 34.32
N THR A 69 7.70 -5.51 33.76
CA THR A 69 7.74 -5.24 32.33
C THR A 69 9.17 -4.96 31.88
N PRO A 70 9.53 -5.33 30.63
CA PRO A 70 10.85 -5.07 30.08
C PRO A 70 11.04 -3.59 29.74
N SER A 71 12.30 -3.17 29.66
CA SER A 71 12.71 -1.85 29.14
C SER A 71 12.44 -1.72 27.63
N SER A 72 12.45 -0.48 27.11
CA SER A 72 12.30 -0.21 25.68
C SER A 72 13.39 -0.83 24.79
N PRO A 73 13.07 -1.09 23.51
CA PRO A 73 14.09 -1.36 22.50
C PRO A 73 15.02 -0.17 22.30
N LYS A 74 16.22 -0.45 21.79
CA LYS A 74 17.23 0.55 21.43
C LYS A 74 17.59 0.47 19.96
N ASP A 75 18.10 1.59 19.46
CA ASP A 75 18.69 1.68 18.14
C ASP A 75 17.73 1.22 17.03
N LEU A 76 16.41 1.49 17.15
CA LEU A 76 15.46 1.20 16.07
C LEU A 76 15.89 1.92 14.80
N GLN A 77 16.08 1.15 13.73
CA GLN A 77 16.40 1.62 12.40
C GLN A 77 15.46 0.97 11.40
N ILE A 78 15.00 1.76 10.44
CA ILE A 78 14.20 1.28 9.33
C ILE A 78 14.91 1.67 8.04
N GLN A 79 15.06 0.72 7.14
CA GLN A 79 15.69 0.90 5.84
C GLN A 79 14.76 0.38 4.75
N LEU A 80 14.81 0.99 3.57
CA LEU A 80 14.12 0.49 2.39
C LEU A 80 14.93 -0.63 1.75
N HIS A 81 14.39 -1.84 1.76
CA HIS A 81 14.94 -3.00 1.07
C HIS A 81 13.98 -3.43 -0.04
N PHE A 82 14.41 -4.41 -0.84
CA PHE A 82 13.62 -4.93 -1.95
C PHE A 82 13.72 -6.45 -1.93
N ALA A 83 12.59 -7.12 -2.11
CA ALA A 83 12.52 -8.57 -2.03
C ALA A 83 11.60 -9.14 -3.12
N HIS A 84 11.98 -10.31 -3.63
CA HIS A 84 11.20 -11.04 -4.61
C HIS A 84 10.19 -11.98 -3.95
N THR A 85 9.00 -12.10 -4.54
CA THR A 85 8.06 -13.18 -4.23
C THR A 85 8.52 -14.49 -4.88
N GLN A 86 7.82 -15.59 -4.57
CA GLN A 86 8.05 -16.87 -5.27
C GLN A 86 7.73 -16.78 -6.77
N GLN A 87 6.83 -15.87 -7.15
CA GLN A 87 6.37 -15.63 -8.52
C GLN A 87 7.34 -14.76 -9.32
N GLY A 88 8.36 -14.18 -8.67
CA GLY A 88 9.38 -13.32 -9.30
C GLY A 88 9.12 -11.82 -9.19
N ASP A 89 7.94 -11.42 -8.71
CA ASP A 89 7.57 -10.01 -8.50
C ASP A 89 8.49 -9.35 -7.47
N LEU A 90 8.88 -8.10 -7.72
CA LEU A 90 9.78 -7.33 -6.86
C LEU A 90 8.99 -6.29 -6.07
N PHE A 91 8.99 -6.40 -4.75
CA PHE A 91 8.32 -5.44 -3.86
C PHE A 91 9.31 -4.66 -3.00
N PRO A 92 9.03 -3.37 -2.72
CA PRO A 92 9.71 -2.65 -1.66
C PRO A 92 9.25 -3.19 -0.30
N VAL A 93 10.21 -3.38 0.61
CA VAL A 93 9.93 -3.88 1.96
C VAL A 93 10.62 -3.02 3.02
N ALA A 94 9.96 -2.84 4.16
CA ALA A 94 10.56 -2.19 5.32
C ALA A 94 11.49 -3.17 6.05
N HIS A 95 12.80 -2.93 5.99
CA HIS A 95 13.79 -3.63 6.80
C HIS A 95 13.90 -2.94 8.15
N ILE A 96 13.29 -3.55 9.15
CA ILE A 96 13.20 -3.05 10.52
C ILE A 96 14.27 -3.76 11.35
N GLU A 97 15.09 -2.99 12.04
CA GLU A 97 16.14 -3.49 12.91
C GLU A 97 16.10 -2.79 14.26
N TRP A 98 16.29 -3.54 15.33
CA TRP A 98 16.47 -2.95 16.66
C TRP A 98 17.36 -3.84 17.52
N THR A 99 17.78 -3.30 18.66
CA THR A 99 18.59 -4.00 19.65
C THR A 99 17.95 -3.99 21.02
N LEU A 100 18.31 -4.95 21.86
CA LEU A 100 17.87 -4.95 23.26
C LEU A 100 18.78 -4.07 24.12
N GLN A 101 18.15 -3.41 25.08
CA GLN A 101 18.85 -2.80 26.20
C GLN A 101 19.47 -3.86 27.10
N THR A 102 20.69 -3.61 27.57
CA THR A 102 21.48 -4.56 28.38
C THR A 102 21.28 -4.32 29.88
N ASP A 103 20.03 -4.27 30.34
CA ASP A 103 19.70 -4.18 31.77
C ASP A 103 19.04 -5.47 32.29
N ALA A 104 18.76 -5.50 33.59
CA ALA A 104 18.21 -6.69 34.25
C ALA A 104 16.76 -7.01 33.82
N SER A 105 16.06 -6.09 33.16
CA SER A 105 14.66 -6.28 32.75
C SER A 105 14.52 -7.30 31.62
N ILE A 106 15.61 -7.64 30.91
CA ILE A 106 15.65 -8.68 29.87
C ILE A 106 15.16 -10.05 30.37
N LEU A 107 15.24 -10.32 31.68
CA LEU A 107 14.76 -11.55 32.30
C LEU A 107 13.23 -11.71 32.26
N TYR A 108 12.52 -10.59 32.07
CA TYR A 108 11.06 -10.49 31.96
C TYR A 108 10.59 -10.26 30.53
N LEU A 109 11.51 -10.16 29.56
CA LEU A 109 11.18 -10.00 28.15
C LEU A 109 10.70 -11.35 27.57
N GLU A 110 9.43 -11.40 27.19
CA GLU A 110 8.78 -12.59 26.64
C GLU A 110 8.71 -12.56 25.10
N GLY A 111 8.92 -11.40 24.49
CA GLY A 111 8.84 -11.22 23.05
C GLY A 111 8.81 -9.75 22.63
N ALA A 112 8.42 -9.52 21.38
CA ALA A 112 8.22 -8.17 20.85
C ALA A 112 7.03 -8.16 19.87
N GLU A 113 6.26 -7.08 19.85
CA GLU A 113 5.25 -6.83 18.83
C GLU A 113 5.74 -5.70 17.90
N LEU A 114 5.82 -6.00 16.60
CA LEU A 114 6.10 -5.01 15.57
C LEU A 114 4.77 -4.58 14.98
N SER A 115 4.60 -3.27 14.89
CA SER A 115 3.44 -2.63 14.28
C SER A 115 3.91 -1.69 13.19
N VAL A 116 3.32 -1.81 12.00
CA VAL A 116 3.45 -0.82 10.94
C VAL A 116 2.09 -0.17 10.74
N LEU A 117 2.06 1.16 10.85
CA LEU A 117 0.87 1.98 10.67
C LEU A 117 1.06 2.85 9.42
N GLN A 118 0.17 2.72 8.45
CA GLN A 118 0.15 3.61 7.29
C GLN A 118 -0.62 4.89 7.63
N LEU A 119 0.01 6.05 7.46
CA LEU A 119 -0.53 7.29 8.04
C LEU A 119 -1.75 7.85 7.30
N ASN A 120 -1.85 7.67 5.99
CA ASN A 120 -2.96 8.20 5.19
C ASN A 120 -4.25 7.39 5.31
N THR A 121 -4.17 6.06 5.42
CA THR A 121 -5.31 5.15 5.53
C THR A 121 -5.61 4.74 6.96
N ASN A 122 -4.67 4.96 7.90
CA ASN A 122 -4.73 4.46 9.27
C ASN A 122 -4.78 2.92 9.34
N GLU A 123 -4.35 2.23 8.27
CA GLU A 123 -4.22 0.78 8.24
C GLU A 123 -3.04 0.33 9.09
N ARG A 124 -3.25 -0.69 9.92
CA ARG A 124 -2.22 -1.21 10.82
C ARG A 124 -2.07 -2.71 10.66
N LEU A 125 -0.81 -3.15 10.55
CA LEU A 125 -0.46 -4.56 10.47
C LEU A 125 0.59 -4.90 11.53
N CYS A 126 0.36 -5.99 12.26
CA CYS A 126 1.25 -6.42 13.33
C CYS A 126 1.72 -7.86 13.22
N VAL A 127 2.97 -8.07 13.63
CA VAL A 127 3.55 -9.39 13.87
C VAL A 127 4.13 -9.42 15.27
N ARG A 128 4.05 -10.59 15.91
CA ARG A 128 4.56 -10.84 17.25
C ARG A 128 5.69 -11.85 17.20
N PHE A 129 6.81 -11.47 17.76
CA PHE A 129 7.94 -12.33 18.09
C PHE A 129 7.63 -12.95 19.46
N GLU A 130 7.63 -14.27 19.53
CA GLU A 130 7.43 -15.04 20.75
C GLU A 130 8.72 -15.79 21.10
N PHE A 131 9.29 -15.48 22.26
CA PHE A 131 10.51 -16.11 22.73
C PHE A 131 10.17 -17.40 23.49
N LEU A 132 10.51 -18.53 22.89
CA LEU A 132 10.28 -19.86 23.45
C LEU A 132 11.32 -20.22 24.52
N SER A 133 12.47 -19.54 24.51
CA SER A 133 13.52 -19.66 25.52
C SER A 133 13.78 -18.32 26.18
N LYS A 134 14.03 -18.30 27.49
CA LYS A 134 14.44 -17.08 28.19
C LYS A 134 15.81 -16.60 27.71
N LEU A 135 15.91 -15.30 27.46
CA LEU A 135 17.16 -14.61 27.21
C LEU A 135 18.02 -14.69 28.48
N ARG A 136 19.21 -15.26 28.37
CA ARG A 136 20.23 -15.21 29.42
C ARG A 136 21.17 -14.04 29.16
N HIS A 137 21.84 -13.59 30.20
CA HIS A 137 22.87 -12.57 30.07
C HIS A 137 23.93 -13.05 29.09
N HIS A 138 24.02 -12.40 27.93
CA HIS A 138 24.99 -12.70 26.89
C HIS A 138 26.04 -11.59 26.83
N HIS A 139 27.29 -11.96 26.57
CA HIS A 139 28.38 -10.99 26.39
C HIS A 139 28.23 -10.12 25.12
N ARG A 140 27.29 -10.46 24.23
CA ARG A 140 27.00 -9.74 22.97
C ARG A 140 25.61 -9.14 23.02
N ARG A 141 25.45 -7.96 22.41
CA ARG A 141 24.17 -7.27 22.29
C ARG A 141 23.23 -8.05 21.36
N TRP A 142 22.01 -8.30 21.82
CA TRP A 142 20.96 -8.92 21.01
C TRP A 142 20.46 -7.93 19.96
N ARG A 143 20.42 -8.38 18.71
CA ARG A 143 19.95 -7.61 17.56
C ARG A 143 18.85 -8.43 16.88
N PHE A 144 17.81 -7.75 16.43
CA PHE A 144 16.67 -8.35 15.76
C PHE A 144 16.41 -7.60 14.46
N THR A 145 15.94 -8.34 13.46
CA THR A 145 15.61 -7.81 12.14
C THR A 145 14.32 -8.43 11.64
N PHE A 146 13.52 -7.66 10.92
CA PHE A 146 12.32 -8.12 10.24
C PHE A 146 12.16 -7.40 8.90
N SER A 147 11.87 -8.11 7.81
CA SER A 147 11.88 -7.51 6.45
C SER A 147 10.76 -8.04 5.55
N HIS A 148 9.63 -8.37 6.17
CA HIS A 148 8.49 -8.95 5.47
C HIS A 148 7.33 -7.98 5.31
N PHE A 149 7.38 -6.76 5.87
CA PHE A 149 6.35 -5.76 5.59
C PHE A 149 6.57 -5.18 4.20
N VAL A 150 5.64 -5.46 3.28
CA VAL A 150 5.58 -4.79 1.98
C VAL A 150 5.07 -3.38 2.22
N VAL A 151 5.73 -2.41 1.59
CA VAL A 151 5.38 -1.00 1.66
C VAL A 151 5.14 -0.46 0.26
N ASP A 152 4.34 0.58 0.15
CA ASP A 152 3.95 1.16 -1.13
C ASP A 152 4.77 2.41 -1.46
N PRO A 153 4.95 2.72 -2.75
CA PRO A 153 5.64 3.94 -3.19
C PRO A 153 4.92 5.21 -2.71
N ASP A 154 5.70 6.26 -2.43
CA ASP A 154 5.18 7.58 -1.99
C ASP A 154 4.26 7.52 -0.77
N GLN A 155 4.53 6.58 0.15
CA GLN A 155 3.78 6.43 1.40
C GLN A 155 4.65 6.71 2.62
N GLU A 156 4.02 7.24 3.66
CA GLU A 156 4.62 7.41 4.99
C GLU A 156 4.00 6.44 5.99
N TYR A 157 4.87 5.78 6.75
CA TYR A 157 4.50 4.81 7.78
C TYR A 157 5.09 5.20 9.12
N GLU A 158 4.38 4.89 10.20
CA GLU A 158 4.94 4.82 11.55
C GLU A 158 5.24 3.36 11.89
N VAL A 159 6.52 3.06 12.13
CA VAL A 159 6.96 1.73 12.56
C VAL A 159 7.24 1.77 14.05
N THR A 160 6.57 0.90 14.80
CA THR A 160 6.74 0.79 16.25
C THR A 160 7.11 -0.62 16.66
N VAL A 161 8.12 -0.74 17.51
CA VAL A 161 8.48 -1.99 18.18
C VAL A 161 8.14 -1.89 19.66
N HIS A 162 7.22 -2.73 20.13
CA HIS A 162 6.86 -2.88 21.53
C HIS A 162 7.53 -4.12 22.10
N HIS A 163 8.20 -4.00 23.24
CA HIS A 163 8.58 -5.19 23.99
C HIS A 163 7.38 -5.75 24.77
N LEU A 164 7.35 -7.07 24.93
CA LEU A 164 6.27 -7.79 25.62
C LEU A 164 6.80 -8.42 26.91
N PRO A 165 6.04 -8.37 28.03
CA PRO A 165 4.72 -7.76 28.21
C PRO A 165 4.69 -6.24 28.03
N LYS A 166 3.57 -5.68 27.56
CA LYS A 166 3.34 -4.22 27.48
C LYS A 166 3.27 -3.60 28.89
N PRO A 167 3.52 -2.27 29.04
CA PRO A 167 3.55 -1.59 30.32
C PRO A 167 2.18 -1.64 31.01
N ILE A 168 2.18 -1.58 32.34
CA ILE A 168 0.96 -1.29 33.11
C ILE A 168 0.43 0.12 32.76
N PRO A 169 -0.87 0.40 32.98
CA PRO A 169 -1.39 1.76 32.86
C PRO A 169 -0.54 2.75 33.66
N ASP A 170 -0.22 3.90 33.06
CA ASP A 170 0.66 4.94 33.61
C ASP A 170 2.11 4.52 33.90
N GLY A 171 2.52 3.33 33.43
CA GLY A 171 3.91 2.88 33.46
C GLY A 171 4.76 3.51 32.37
N ASP A 172 6.08 3.42 32.53
CA ASP A 172 7.01 3.91 31.51
C ASP A 172 6.82 3.18 30.17
N PRO A 173 6.81 3.88 29.03
CA PRO A 173 6.74 3.26 27.72
C PRO A 173 7.90 2.28 27.50
N ASN A 174 7.60 1.06 27.04
CA ASN A 174 8.60 0.05 26.69
C ASN A 174 8.71 -0.18 25.16
N HIS A 175 8.44 0.85 24.38
CA HIS A 175 8.43 0.81 22.92
C HIS A 175 9.30 1.90 22.32
N GLN A 176 9.59 1.77 21.03
CA GLN A 176 10.21 2.81 20.22
C GLN A 176 9.49 2.90 18.88
N SER A 177 9.20 4.13 18.46
CA SER A 177 8.53 4.44 17.18
C SER A 177 9.43 5.31 16.32
N LYS A 178 9.37 5.11 15.00
CA LYS A 178 10.01 5.97 14.01
C LYS A 178 9.17 6.04 12.74
N ASN A 179 9.10 7.23 12.17
CA ASN A 179 8.53 7.42 10.84
C ASN A 179 9.47 6.84 9.78
N PHE A 180 8.88 6.30 8.73
CA PHE A 180 9.55 5.72 7.58
C PHE A 180 8.84 6.19 6.31
N LEU A 181 9.54 7.02 5.54
CA LEU A 181 9.06 7.55 4.27
C LEU A 181 9.61 6.71 3.12
N VAL A 182 8.71 6.19 2.29
CA VAL A 182 9.06 5.44 1.08
C VAL A 182 9.11 6.44 -0.09
N PRO A 183 10.19 6.44 -0.89
CA PRO A 183 10.28 7.31 -2.05
C PRO A 183 9.25 6.96 -3.12
N ASP A 184 8.99 7.90 -4.02
CA ASP A 184 8.12 7.73 -5.18
C ASP A 184 8.70 6.78 -6.24
N CYS A 185 7.95 6.60 -7.33
CA CYS A 185 8.36 5.75 -8.45
C CYS A 185 9.42 6.38 -9.37
N GLU A 186 9.79 7.64 -9.17
CA GLU A 186 10.91 8.28 -9.90
C GLU A 186 12.26 7.84 -9.31
N HIS A 187 12.29 7.41 -8.05
CA HIS A 187 13.49 6.86 -7.45
C HIS A 187 14.02 5.65 -8.22
N ALA A 188 15.32 5.67 -8.55
CA ALA A 188 15.96 4.73 -9.48
C ALA A 188 15.70 3.24 -9.18
N ARG A 189 15.65 2.85 -7.90
CA ARG A 189 15.36 1.46 -7.49
C ARG A 189 13.86 1.16 -7.35
N MET A 190 13.02 2.18 -7.15
CA MET A 190 11.57 2.02 -7.01
C MET A 190 10.90 1.81 -8.37
N LYS A 191 11.39 2.49 -9.41
CA LYS A 191 10.88 2.43 -10.79
C LYS A 191 10.72 1.01 -11.35
N VAL A 192 11.52 0.06 -10.88
CA VAL A 192 11.51 -1.35 -11.34
C VAL A 192 10.75 -2.29 -10.39
N THR A 193 10.10 -1.75 -9.36
CA THR A 193 9.25 -2.56 -8.47
C THR A 193 7.90 -2.80 -9.11
N THR A 194 7.28 -3.94 -8.82
CA THR A 194 5.97 -4.32 -9.34
C THR A 194 4.91 -3.23 -9.16
N PRO A 195 4.69 -2.59 -7.99
CA PRO A 195 3.69 -1.53 -7.86
C PRO A 195 3.97 -0.33 -8.79
N CYS A 196 5.23 0.11 -8.89
CA CYS A 196 5.59 1.20 -9.79
C CYS A 196 5.47 0.83 -11.27
N MET A 197 5.85 -0.38 -11.66
CA MET A 197 5.72 -0.86 -13.04
C MET A 197 4.27 -0.97 -13.46
N SER A 198 3.41 -1.49 -12.58
CA SER A 198 1.97 -1.56 -12.80
C SER A 198 1.32 -0.18 -12.93
N SER A 199 1.84 0.83 -12.23
CA SER A 199 1.42 2.22 -12.40
C SER A 199 2.07 2.95 -13.59
N GLY A 200 2.81 2.23 -14.45
CA GLY A 200 3.37 2.81 -15.67
C GLY A 200 4.66 3.60 -15.45
N SER A 201 5.41 3.42 -14.36
CA SER A 201 6.68 4.14 -14.17
C SER A 201 7.71 3.87 -15.27
N LEU A 202 7.66 2.71 -15.93
CA LEU A 202 8.51 2.39 -17.09
C LEU A 202 7.89 2.81 -18.44
N TRP A 203 6.68 3.34 -18.44
CA TRP A 203 6.02 3.83 -19.64
C TRP A 203 6.52 5.23 -19.96
N ASP A 204 7.24 5.34 -21.08
CA ASP A 204 7.55 6.63 -21.70
C ASP A 204 6.70 6.78 -22.97
N PRO A 205 5.64 7.60 -22.94
CA PRO A 205 4.75 7.79 -24.08
C PRO A 205 5.41 8.50 -25.27
N ASN A 206 6.57 9.16 -25.10
CA ASN A 206 7.22 9.98 -26.11
C ASN A 206 6.20 10.89 -26.83
N ILE A 207 5.53 11.75 -26.05
CA ILE A 207 4.43 12.60 -26.51
C ILE A 207 4.98 13.64 -27.49
N THR A 208 4.37 13.73 -28.67
CA THR A 208 4.65 14.80 -29.64
C THR A 208 3.38 15.59 -29.90
N VAL A 209 3.51 16.90 -29.92
CA VAL A 209 2.42 17.84 -30.22
C VAL A 209 2.81 18.65 -31.45
N GLU A 210 2.04 18.50 -32.52
CA GLU A 210 2.25 19.19 -33.78
C GLU A 210 1.09 20.15 -34.06
N THR A 211 1.41 21.41 -34.35
CA THR A 211 0.41 22.37 -34.81
C THR A 211 0.12 22.14 -36.28
N LEU A 212 -1.14 21.87 -36.60
CA LEU A 212 -1.62 21.69 -37.97
C LEU A 212 -2.28 22.98 -38.48
N GLU A 213 -2.54 23.01 -39.78
CA GLU A 213 -3.35 24.05 -40.40
C GLU A 213 -4.78 24.08 -39.79
N ALA A 214 -5.50 25.19 -40.03
CA ALA A 214 -6.89 25.35 -39.59
C ALA A 214 -7.15 25.25 -38.07
N HIS A 215 -6.21 25.73 -37.24
CA HIS A 215 -6.35 25.75 -35.77
C HIS A 215 -6.54 24.34 -35.18
N GLN A 216 -5.77 23.37 -35.66
CA GLN A 216 -5.78 22.00 -35.15
C GLN A 216 -4.44 21.65 -34.49
N LEU A 217 -4.49 20.80 -33.48
CA LEU A 217 -3.32 20.16 -32.87
C LEU A 217 -3.39 18.66 -33.10
N ARG A 218 -2.30 18.07 -33.59
CA ARG A 218 -2.12 16.62 -33.59
C ARG A 218 -1.27 16.22 -32.39
N VAL A 219 -1.83 15.37 -31.54
CA VAL A 219 -1.16 14.77 -30.39
C VAL A 219 -0.88 13.32 -30.73
N SER A 220 0.37 12.90 -30.61
CA SER A 220 0.80 11.53 -30.85
C SER A 220 1.58 10.99 -29.66
N PHE A 221 1.29 9.76 -29.25
CA PHE A 221 1.92 9.12 -28.10
C PHE A 221 1.87 7.60 -28.23
N THR A 222 2.81 6.92 -27.56
CA THR A 222 2.91 5.46 -27.56
C THR A 222 2.07 4.87 -26.44
N LEU A 223 1.23 3.89 -26.73
CA LEU A 223 0.34 3.23 -25.76
C LEU A 223 1.10 2.25 -24.84
N TRP A 224 0.58 2.01 -23.64
CA TRP A 224 1.11 1.00 -22.72
C TRP A 224 0.57 -0.41 -23.02
N ASN A 225 1.06 -1.42 -22.30
CA ASN A 225 0.67 -2.83 -22.44
C ASN A 225 -0.53 -3.21 -21.56
N GLU A 226 -1.52 -2.32 -21.46
CA GLU A 226 -2.71 -2.54 -20.64
C GLU A 226 -3.95 -2.09 -21.40
N SER A 227 -5.03 -2.89 -21.32
CA SER A 227 -6.33 -2.59 -21.92
C SER A 227 -7.16 -1.66 -21.02
N THR A 228 -6.58 -0.53 -20.65
CA THR A 228 -7.22 0.55 -19.91
C THR A 228 -7.44 1.75 -20.82
N HIS A 229 -8.50 2.52 -20.58
CA HIS A 229 -8.80 3.71 -21.38
C HIS A 229 -7.84 4.85 -21.04
N TYR A 230 -7.63 5.76 -21.98
CA TYR A 230 -6.81 6.97 -21.79
C TYR A 230 -7.68 8.22 -21.96
N GLN A 231 -7.20 9.35 -21.44
CA GLN A 231 -7.86 10.64 -21.60
C GLN A 231 -6.83 11.68 -21.97
N ILE A 232 -7.06 12.44 -23.04
CA ILE A 232 -6.23 13.60 -23.35
C ILE A 232 -6.95 14.84 -22.82
N LEU A 233 -6.31 15.54 -21.88
CA LEU A 233 -6.74 16.84 -21.41
C LEU A 233 -5.94 17.94 -22.13
N LEU A 234 -6.63 18.71 -22.96
CA LEU A 234 -6.09 19.89 -23.61
C LEU A 234 -6.58 21.14 -22.87
N THR A 235 -5.66 21.88 -22.28
CA THR A 235 -5.94 23.16 -21.62
C THR A 235 -5.14 24.26 -22.31
N SER A 236 -5.83 25.29 -22.78
CA SER A 236 -5.22 26.43 -23.45
C SER A 236 -5.32 27.69 -22.59
N PHE A 237 -4.26 28.48 -22.62
CA PHE A 237 -4.08 29.68 -21.82
C PHE A 237 -3.66 30.86 -22.69
N PRO A 238 -3.94 32.10 -22.26
CA PRO A 238 -3.22 33.25 -22.73
C PRO A 238 -1.71 33.13 -22.42
N HIS A 239 -0.87 33.83 -23.17
CA HIS A 239 0.59 33.67 -23.08
C HIS A 239 1.14 33.86 -21.65
N MET A 240 0.61 34.84 -20.91
CA MET A 240 1.11 35.25 -19.58
C MET A 240 0.12 34.98 -18.44
N GLU A 241 -1.03 34.35 -18.73
CA GLU A 241 -2.08 34.13 -17.73
C GLU A 241 -2.27 32.65 -17.43
N ASN A 242 -2.77 32.36 -16.23
CA ASN A 242 -3.09 31.01 -15.76
C ASN A 242 -4.59 30.70 -15.81
N HIS A 243 -5.41 31.65 -16.25
CA HIS A 243 -6.84 31.39 -16.50
C HIS A 243 -6.98 30.72 -17.87
N SER A 244 -7.61 29.54 -17.89
CA SER A 244 -7.84 28.79 -19.11
C SER A 244 -8.82 29.52 -20.03
N CYS A 245 -8.44 29.74 -21.28
CA CYS A 245 -9.29 30.30 -22.33
C CYS A 245 -10.03 29.22 -23.14
N PHE A 246 -9.58 27.97 -23.06
CA PHE A 246 -10.20 26.80 -23.66
C PHE A 246 -9.78 25.52 -22.92
N GLU A 247 -10.70 24.59 -22.74
CA GLU A 247 -10.45 23.29 -22.13
C GLU A 247 -11.25 22.23 -22.89
N HIS A 248 -10.62 21.11 -23.20
CA HIS A 248 -11.25 20.01 -23.90
C HIS A 248 -10.65 18.68 -23.44
N MET A 249 -11.53 17.72 -23.16
CA MET A 249 -11.14 16.36 -22.77
C MET A 249 -11.56 15.40 -23.89
N HIS A 250 -10.60 14.64 -24.41
CA HIS A 250 -10.81 13.63 -25.44
C HIS A 250 -10.60 12.23 -24.86
N HIS A 251 -11.64 11.40 -24.92
CA HIS A 251 -11.59 10.02 -24.44
C HIS A 251 -11.02 9.07 -25.50
N ILE A 252 -10.11 8.19 -25.11
CA ILE A 252 -9.56 7.12 -25.95
C ILE A 252 -9.99 5.79 -25.35
N PRO A 253 -10.76 4.97 -26.08
CA PRO A 253 -11.19 3.65 -25.62
C PRO A 253 -10.01 2.75 -25.24
N ALA A 254 -10.28 1.73 -24.41
CA ALA A 254 -9.28 0.74 -24.06
C ALA A 254 -8.68 0.07 -25.32
N PRO A 255 -7.34 0.06 -25.47
CA PRO A 255 -6.70 -0.52 -26.63
C PRO A 255 -6.78 -2.04 -26.59
N ARG A 256 -6.79 -2.64 -27.79
CA ARG A 256 -6.72 -4.09 -27.93
C ARG A 256 -5.27 -4.57 -27.74
N PRO A 257 -5.03 -5.84 -27.38
CA PRO A 257 -3.68 -6.37 -27.21
C PRO A 257 -2.77 -6.19 -28.43
N GLU A 258 -3.33 -6.15 -29.64
CA GLU A 258 -2.57 -5.94 -30.87
C GLU A 258 -2.05 -4.50 -31.01
N GLU A 259 -2.68 -3.53 -30.34
CA GLU A 259 -2.38 -2.10 -30.37
C GLU A 259 -1.39 -1.68 -29.27
N PHE A 260 -1.02 -2.60 -28.37
CA PHE A 260 -0.05 -2.33 -27.32
C PHE A 260 1.30 -1.89 -27.88
N HIS A 261 1.92 -0.89 -27.25
CA HIS A 261 3.16 -0.24 -27.69
C HIS A 261 3.11 0.40 -29.09
N GLN A 262 1.93 0.46 -29.74
CA GLN A 262 1.76 1.21 -30.97
C GLN A 262 1.54 2.70 -30.66
N ARG A 263 1.83 3.55 -31.66
CA ARG A 263 1.64 4.99 -31.56
C ARG A 263 0.20 5.35 -31.93
N SER A 264 -0.52 5.98 -31.00
CA SER A 264 -1.84 6.54 -31.22
C SER A 264 -1.74 8.01 -31.59
N ASN A 265 -2.59 8.46 -32.50
CA ASN A 265 -2.62 9.83 -33.01
C ASN A 265 -4.04 10.39 -32.88
N VAL A 266 -4.18 11.54 -32.23
CA VAL A 266 -5.47 12.22 -32.04
C VAL A 266 -5.33 13.65 -32.56
N THR A 267 -6.33 14.11 -33.33
CA THR A 267 -6.38 15.51 -33.79
C THR A 267 -7.46 16.24 -33.00
N LEU A 268 -7.06 17.34 -32.35
CA LEU A 268 -7.92 18.18 -31.52
C LEU A 268 -8.09 19.54 -32.18
N THR A 269 -9.32 20.03 -32.25
CA THR A 269 -9.62 21.37 -32.78
C THR A 269 -9.49 22.40 -31.68
N LEU A 270 -8.73 23.46 -31.93
CA LEU A 270 -8.54 24.56 -30.99
C LEU A 270 -9.68 25.58 -31.08
N ARG A 271 -9.87 26.33 -30.00
CA ARG A 271 -10.72 27.52 -30.01
C ARG A 271 -10.07 28.62 -30.86
N ASN A 272 -10.80 29.12 -31.85
CA ASN A 272 -10.39 30.27 -32.64
C ASN A 272 -10.56 31.57 -31.83
N LEU A 273 -9.63 31.84 -30.91
CA LEU A 273 -9.60 33.03 -30.07
C LEU A 273 -8.19 33.65 -30.08
N LYS A 274 -8.10 34.89 -30.55
CA LYS A 274 -6.83 35.64 -30.54
C LYS A 274 -6.32 35.79 -29.10
N GLY A 275 -5.06 35.45 -28.89
CA GLY A 275 -4.39 35.49 -27.59
C GLY A 275 -4.40 34.16 -26.83
N CYS A 276 -5.23 33.18 -27.21
CA CYS A 276 -5.27 31.84 -26.61
C CYS A 276 -4.26 30.92 -27.31
N CYS A 277 -2.96 31.06 -27.01
CA CYS A 277 -1.87 30.46 -27.80
C CYS A 277 -0.92 29.52 -27.02
N ARG A 278 -1.07 29.42 -25.69
CA ARG A 278 -0.27 28.49 -24.87
C ARG A 278 -1.09 27.24 -24.61
N HIS A 279 -0.71 26.11 -25.20
CA HIS A 279 -1.45 24.84 -25.11
C HIS A 279 -0.70 23.85 -24.23
N GLN A 280 -1.36 23.35 -23.20
CA GLN A 280 -0.90 22.26 -22.35
C GLN A 280 -1.70 21.01 -22.71
N VAL A 281 -1.01 19.92 -22.98
CA VAL A 281 -1.59 18.62 -23.27
C VAL A 281 -1.10 17.64 -22.21
N GLN A 282 -2.04 16.98 -21.55
CA GLN A 282 -1.80 15.91 -20.59
C GLN A 282 -2.54 14.65 -21.05
N ILE A 283 -1.95 13.49 -20.81
CA ILE A 283 -2.49 12.16 -21.13
C ILE A 283 -2.62 11.37 -19.82
#